data_AF-A0A924M338-F1
#
_entry.id   AF-A0A924M338-F1
#
_cell.length_a   1.000
_cell.length_b   1.000
_cell.length_c   1.000
_cell.angle_alpha   90.00
_cell.angle_beta   90.00
_cell.angle_gamma   90.00
#
_symmetry.space_group_name_H-M   'P 1'
#
loop_
_entity.id
_entity.type
_entity.pdbx_description
1 polymer ?
#
loop_
_entity_poly.entity_id
_entity_poly.type
_entity_poly.pdbx_seq_one_letter_code
_entity_poly.pdbx_strand_id
1 'polypeptide(L)'
;MNEGILSARGWFFALLLSASLAEGNVARSQTPVTLNFVGDVMLARGVLQSAQARGLKKLDWNGVFSSVSSQLEDADLTLGNLESPLTTQPFQGKSFDLRATLEAVNALKPFDALSIVNNHAQDGGERGLEQTRQTLKSAGKIPLEGQLWIKTLRGRTFGFMALLDAGTAATLESSWNSKLERVKKAAAQVDFLTVFMHWGAEYSPVTKRQKLLAVALERAGTKLIVGAGPHVLQPVERLGRAWVAYSLGNFAFDALMPSAREGAILRVVVNSDSLELSALPTRVRQGRVLPASGRDTKRILERLRLPQTSLPSSPPRCPALNLPKTWDVRSSAWGDLTGDGLPECVLTVWRPWRGWKVEQWGPERPSPVGKNKDARGNSSHIIVVRPLKRGKYRELWAGSPLALPVLKAWLEDVDSDGKLELVTLEGSYAAGRSGKPLTRAVWRWKPFGFELLARALLH
;
A
#
# COMPACT_ATOMS: atom_id res chain seq x y z
N MET A 1 8.17 -65.63 65.97
CA MET A 1 9.62 -65.33 65.92
C MET A 1 10.23 -66.25 64.89
N ASN A 2 10.75 -65.88 63.73
CA ASN A 2 10.99 -64.64 62.97
C ASN A 2 10.92 -65.09 61.49
N GLU A 3 10.24 -64.40 60.57
CA GLU A 3 10.76 -63.25 59.78
C GLU A 3 12.22 -63.41 59.32
N GLY A 4 12.62 -63.27 58.06
CA GLY A 4 11.95 -62.83 56.85
C GLY A 4 12.88 -63.11 55.66
N ILE A 5 12.27 -63.27 54.50
CA ILE A 5 12.77 -63.92 53.29
C ILE A 5 13.40 -62.91 52.32
N LEU A 6 14.56 -63.29 51.78
CA LEU A 6 15.16 -62.99 50.47
C LEU A 6 15.09 -61.54 49.91
N SER A 7 16.29 -61.02 49.66
CA SER A 7 16.58 -59.78 48.93
C SER A 7 15.99 -59.77 47.51
N ALA A 8 15.07 -58.84 47.25
CA ALA A 8 14.69 -58.43 45.91
C ALA A 8 15.31 -57.07 45.59
N ARG A 9 16.31 -57.05 44.70
CA ARG A 9 16.83 -55.83 44.08
C ARG A 9 15.80 -55.36 43.03
N GLY A 10 15.13 -54.25 43.31
CA GLY A 10 14.18 -53.62 42.42
C GLY A 10 14.84 -53.05 41.17
N TRP A 11 14.24 -53.34 40.02
CA TRP A 11 14.54 -52.71 38.74
C TRP A 11 13.87 -51.33 38.70
N PHE A 12 14.65 -50.26 38.76
CA PHE A 12 14.17 -48.92 38.40
C PHE A 12 14.35 -48.72 36.89
N PHE A 13 13.24 -48.75 36.14
CA PHE A 13 13.19 -48.24 34.77
C PHE A 13 13.28 -46.70 34.82
N ALA A 14 14.46 -46.15 34.56
CA ALA A 14 14.59 -44.74 34.22
C ALA A 14 14.24 -44.57 32.73
N LEU A 15 13.05 -44.04 32.45
CA LEU A 15 12.67 -43.55 31.13
C LEU A 15 13.53 -42.31 30.83
N LEU A 16 14.64 -42.52 30.13
CA LEU A 16 15.37 -41.44 29.45
C LEU A 16 14.53 -40.99 28.25
N LEU A 17 13.67 -39.99 28.44
CA LEU A 17 13.19 -39.18 27.32
C LEU A 17 14.40 -38.44 26.74
N SER A 18 14.97 -38.97 25.67
CA SER A 18 15.78 -38.19 24.76
C SER A 18 14.86 -37.20 24.06
N ALA A 19 14.79 -35.98 24.60
CA ALA A 19 14.25 -34.85 23.86
C ALA A 19 15.20 -34.59 22.67
N SER A 20 14.91 -35.23 21.54
CA SER A 20 15.39 -34.75 20.25
C SER A 20 14.83 -33.33 20.09
N LEU A 21 15.67 -32.33 20.30
CA LEU A 21 15.44 -30.99 19.80
C LEU A 21 15.48 -31.10 18.27
N ALA A 22 14.37 -31.51 17.68
CA ALA A 22 14.09 -31.20 16.30
C ALA A 22 14.02 -29.67 16.24
N GLU A 23 15.13 -29.04 15.84
CA GLU A 23 15.09 -27.69 15.29
C GLU A 23 14.03 -27.72 14.19
N GLY A 24 12.85 -27.19 14.51
CA GLY A 24 11.76 -27.10 13.57
C GLY A 24 12.23 -26.22 12.43
N ASN A 25 12.67 -26.84 11.34
CA ASN A 25 12.85 -26.18 10.06
C ASN A 25 11.46 -25.70 9.64
N VAL A 26 11.12 -24.46 10.02
CA VAL A 26 9.94 -23.78 9.52
C VAL A 26 10.15 -23.65 8.02
N ALA A 27 9.51 -24.54 7.26
CA ALA A 27 9.63 -24.55 5.80
C ALA A 27 9.29 -23.16 5.27
N ARG A 28 10.23 -22.55 4.52
CA ARG A 28 10.02 -21.25 3.87
C ARG A 28 8.83 -21.38 2.93
N SER A 29 7.84 -20.50 3.10
CA SER A 29 6.68 -20.48 2.22
C SER A 29 7.11 -20.02 0.83
N GLN A 30 6.60 -20.67 -0.22
CA GLN A 30 6.81 -20.23 -1.61
C GLN A 30 6.00 -18.99 -1.99
N THR A 31 5.14 -18.47 -1.09
CA THR A 31 4.37 -17.25 -1.32
C THR A 31 5.32 -16.04 -1.31
N PRO A 32 5.31 -15.20 -2.36
CA PRO A 32 6.19 -14.03 -2.43
C PRO A 32 5.91 -12.99 -1.34
N VAL A 33 6.91 -12.20 -0.95
CA VAL A 33 6.76 -11.02 -0.08
C VAL A 33 6.68 -9.74 -0.90
N THR A 34 5.66 -8.91 -0.67
CA THR A 34 5.46 -7.66 -1.37
C THR A 34 5.80 -6.49 -0.46
N LEU A 35 6.73 -5.65 -0.91
CA LEU A 35 7.16 -4.44 -0.21
C LEU A 35 6.89 -3.25 -1.13
N ASN A 36 6.28 -2.20 -0.60
CA ASN A 36 6.14 -0.94 -1.30
C ASN A 36 7.09 0.10 -0.70
N PHE A 37 7.67 0.92 -1.56
CA PHE A 37 8.51 2.05 -1.18
C PHE A 37 8.06 3.31 -1.92
N VAL A 38 8.06 4.43 -1.22
CA VAL A 38 7.83 5.76 -1.81
C VAL A 38 9.00 6.68 -1.48
N GLY A 39 9.13 7.76 -2.24
CA GLY A 39 10.15 8.79 -1.99
C GLY A 39 9.76 9.77 -0.89
N ASP A 40 10.05 11.05 -1.13
CA ASP A 40 9.91 12.12 -0.14
C ASP A 40 8.43 12.42 0.19
N VAL A 41 8.11 12.36 1.49
CA VAL A 41 6.82 12.73 2.08
C VAL A 41 7.03 13.95 2.97
N MET A 42 6.65 15.11 2.45
CA MET A 42 6.66 16.41 3.12
C MET A 42 5.22 16.86 3.32
N LEU A 43 4.78 16.94 4.58
CA LEU A 43 3.39 17.22 4.97
C LEU A 43 3.18 18.67 5.42
N ALA A 44 4.20 19.51 5.33
CA ALA A 44 4.14 20.92 5.68
C ALA A 44 3.64 21.80 4.52
N ARG A 45 3.64 23.12 4.74
CA ARG A 45 3.41 24.17 3.73
C ARG A 45 2.17 23.92 2.87
N GLY A 46 2.30 23.87 1.54
CA GLY A 46 1.17 23.71 0.61
C GLY A 46 0.39 22.40 0.79
N VAL A 47 1.00 21.34 1.35
CA VAL A 47 0.30 20.11 1.69
C VAL A 47 -0.60 20.32 2.91
N LEU A 48 -0.08 20.97 3.95
CA LEU A 48 -0.88 21.41 5.10
C LEU A 48 -2.01 22.36 4.68
N GLN A 49 -1.73 23.33 3.80
CA GLN A 49 -2.73 24.27 3.29
C GLN A 49 -3.83 23.55 2.50
N SER A 50 -3.51 22.53 1.70
CA SER A 50 -4.51 21.70 1.02
C SER A 50 -5.44 20.95 1.99
N ALA A 51 -4.89 20.52 3.13
CA ALA A 51 -5.68 19.94 4.21
C ALA A 51 -6.61 20.96 4.89
N GLN A 52 -6.26 22.26 4.86
CA GLN A 52 -7.05 23.37 5.43
C GLN A 52 -8.12 23.94 4.48
N ALA A 53 -7.80 24.11 3.20
CA ALA A 53 -8.56 24.94 2.26
C ALA A 53 -9.95 24.40 1.85
N ARG A 54 -10.44 23.33 2.47
CA ARG A 54 -11.72 22.68 2.11
C ARG A 54 -12.95 23.22 2.83
N GLY A 55 -12.86 24.38 3.47
CA GLY A 55 -13.96 24.93 4.29
C GLY A 55 -14.33 24.02 5.48
N LEU A 56 -13.49 23.03 5.79
CA LEU A 56 -13.70 22.12 6.91
C LEU A 56 -13.21 22.79 8.18
N LYS A 57 -13.95 22.62 9.29
CA LYS A 57 -13.53 23.09 10.61
C LYS A 57 -12.27 22.37 11.14
N LYS A 58 -11.80 21.31 10.47
CA LYS A 58 -10.63 20.49 10.84
C LYS A 58 -9.84 20.11 9.58
N LEU A 59 -8.52 19.92 9.75
CA LEU A 59 -7.61 19.43 8.70
C LEU A 59 -8.07 18.06 8.17
N ASP A 60 -8.18 17.91 6.84
CA ASP A 60 -8.39 16.60 6.21
C ASP A 60 -7.09 15.99 5.69
N TRP A 61 -6.39 15.31 6.59
CA TRP A 61 -5.19 14.53 6.28
C TRP A 61 -5.48 13.22 5.52
N ASN A 62 -6.71 12.69 5.58
CA ASN A 62 -7.02 11.43 4.89
C ASN A 62 -7.03 11.60 3.37
N GLY A 63 -7.34 12.81 2.88
CA GLY A 63 -7.37 13.10 1.46
C GLY A 63 -6.00 13.21 0.76
N VAL A 64 -4.88 13.22 1.50
CA VAL A 64 -3.53 13.36 0.92
C VAL A 64 -3.20 12.18 0.01
N PHE A 65 -3.47 10.95 0.47
CA PHE A 65 -3.17 9.71 -0.26
C PHE A 65 -4.40 8.93 -0.70
N SER A 66 -5.61 9.48 -0.58
CA SER A 66 -6.86 8.73 -0.81
C SER A 66 -6.94 8.05 -2.18
N SER A 67 -6.37 8.66 -3.23
CA SER A 67 -6.39 8.15 -4.60
C SER A 67 -5.38 7.02 -4.88
N VAL A 68 -4.46 6.77 -3.95
CA VAL A 68 -3.43 5.72 -4.04
C VAL A 68 -3.39 4.83 -2.80
N SER A 69 -4.34 4.99 -1.86
CA SER A 69 -4.33 4.33 -0.55
C SER A 69 -4.35 2.83 -0.68
N SER A 70 -5.15 2.30 -1.60
CA SER A 70 -5.21 0.87 -1.86
C SER A 70 -3.90 0.28 -2.35
N GLN A 71 -3.15 1.00 -3.19
CA GLN A 71 -1.87 0.55 -3.70
C GLN A 71 -0.78 0.68 -2.63
N LEU A 72 -0.96 1.56 -1.64
CA LEU A 72 -0.12 1.59 -0.45
C LEU A 72 -0.47 0.47 0.53
N GLU A 73 -1.74 0.08 0.65
CA GLU A 73 -2.20 -0.92 1.63
C GLU A 73 -2.17 -2.37 1.12
N ASP A 74 -1.91 -2.61 -0.17
CA ASP A 74 -1.92 -3.95 -0.79
C ASP A 74 -0.56 -4.71 -0.71
N ALA A 75 0.42 -4.16 0.01
CA ALA A 75 1.70 -4.79 0.28
C ALA A 75 1.77 -5.30 1.72
N ASP A 76 2.71 -6.22 1.99
CA ASP A 76 2.97 -6.67 3.36
C ASP A 76 3.57 -5.58 4.23
N LEU A 77 4.38 -4.71 3.62
CA LEU A 77 4.93 -3.52 4.25
C LEU A 77 5.02 -2.37 3.24
N THR A 78 4.68 -1.17 3.70
CA THR A 78 4.83 0.07 2.94
C THR A 78 5.70 1.07 3.67
N LEU A 79 6.77 1.53 3.01
CA LEU A 79 7.80 2.38 3.57
C LEU A 79 7.98 3.68 2.79
N GLY A 80 8.43 4.75 3.43
CA GLY A 80 8.74 6.03 2.78
C GLY A 80 9.74 6.88 3.53
N ASN A 81 10.10 8.04 2.97
CA ASN A 81 10.90 9.06 3.67
C ASN A 81 10.00 10.16 4.23
N LEU A 82 9.89 10.27 5.55
CA LEU A 82 9.19 11.38 6.19
C LEU A 82 10.17 12.54 6.39
N GLU A 83 10.11 13.49 5.48
CA GLU A 83 11.00 14.65 5.49
C GLU A 83 10.49 15.76 6.41
N SER A 84 9.18 15.78 6.67
CA SER A 84 8.60 16.69 7.65
C SER A 84 8.72 16.14 9.07
N PRO A 85 9.48 16.78 9.98
CA PRO A 85 9.35 16.50 11.40
C PRO A 85 7.95 16.90 11.88
N LEU A 86 7.33 16.01 12.66
CA LEU A 86 6.01 16.22 13.27
C LEU A 86 6.23 16.82 14.65
N THR A 87 6.12 18.15 14.76
CA THR A 87 6.55 18.83 15.98
C THR A 87 5.82 20.14 16.26
N THR A 88 5.73 20.48 17.55
CA THR A 88 5.32 21.80 18.05
C THR A 88 6.52 22.65 18.50
N GLN A 89 7.74 22.10 18.48
CA GLN A 89 8.97 22.83 18.83
C GLN A 89 9.26 23.91 17.79
N PRO A 90 9.79 25.09 18.16
CA PRO A 90 10.16 26.17 17.24
C PRO A 90 11.11 25.72 16.12
N PHE A 91 11.06 26.42 14.99
CA PHE A 91 11.98 26.18 13.87
C PHE A 91 13.41 26.53 14.28
N GLN A 92 14.33 25.62 14.01
CA GLN A 92 15.77 25.72 14.27
C GLN A 92 16.60 25.41 13.02
N GLY A 93 15.95 25.08 11.90
CA GLY A 93 16.61 24.82 10.63
C GLY A 93 17.20 26.08 9.99
N LYS A 94 17.98 25.88 8.93
CA LYS A 94 18.66 26.96 8.19
C LYS A 94 18.08 27.22 6.80
N SER A 95 17.12 26.42 6.35
CA SER A 95 16.47 26.56 5.04
C SER A 95 14.94 26.68 5.17
N PHE A 96 14.18 26.00 4.33
CA PHE A 96 12.73 25.96 4.38
C PHE A 96 12.24 25.26 5.65
N ASP A 97 11.20 25.83 6.26
CA ASP A 97 10.50 25.19 7.38
C ASP A 97 9.59 24.07 6.85
N LEU A 98 10.05 22.82 7.03
CA LEU A 98 9.30 21.63 6.66
C LEU A 98 8.62 20.96 7.86
N ARG A 99 8.55 21.62 9.03
CA ARG A 99 7.80 21.10 10.19
C ARG A 99 6.32 21.01 9.85
N ALA A 100 5.72 19.87 10.16
CA ALA A 100 4.28 19.66 10.07
C ALA A 100 3.66 19.54 11.48
N THR A 101 2.35 19.79 11.59
CA THR A 101 1.65 19.61 12.87
C THR A 101 1.62 18.13 13.26
N LEU A 102 1.43 17.85 14.56
CA LEU A 102 1.31 16.47 15.04
C LEU A 102 0.14 15.72 14.37
N GLU A 103 -0.92 16.43 13.99
CA GLU A 103 -2.08 15.81 13.34
C GLU A 103 -1.78 15.27 11.94
N ALA A 104 -0.68 15.71 11.31
CA ALA A 104 -0.23 15.23 10.01
C ALA A 104 0.07 13.73 9.99
N VAL A 105 0.34 13.14 11.16
CA VAL A 105 0.46 11.67 11.32
C VAL A 105 -0.77 10.92 10.80
N ASN A 106 -1.95 11.56 10.77
CA ASN A 106 -3.16 10.96 10.23
C ASN A 106 -3.11 10.69 8.73
N ALA A 107 -2.28 11.42 7.97
CA ALA A 107 -2.04 11.12 6.56
C ALA A 107 -1.23 9.83 6.41
N LEU A 108 -0.38 9.50 7.38
CA LEU A 108 0.58 8.39 7.31
C LEU A 108 -0.04 7.01 7.61
N LYS A 109 -1.37 6.91 7.72
CA LYS A 109 -2.08 5.65 7.99
C LYS A 109 -1.70 4.49 7.05
N PRO A 110 -1.48 4.70 5.73
CA PRO A 110 -1.13 3.60 4.81
C PRO A 110 0.31 3.06 4.94
N PHE A 111 1.16 3.69 5.74
CA PHE A 111 2.57 3.29 5.89
C PHE A 111 2.77 2.40 7.12
N ASP A 112 3.75 1.51 7.09
CA ASP A 112 4.17 0.74 8.27
C ASP A 112 5.38 1.38 8.94
N ALA A 113 6.30 1.92 8.13
CA ALA A 113 7.55 2.49 8.61
C ALA A 113 7.93 3.71 7.76
N LEU A 114 8.52 4.74 8.38
CA LEU A 114 9.03 5.89 7.65
C LEU A 114 10.44 6.25 8.12
N SER A 115 11.35 6.46 7.18
CA SER A 115 12.66 7.07 7.47
C SER A 115 12.44 8.47 8.03
N ILE A 116 13.06 8.74 9.18
CA ILE A 116 13.18 10.09 9.76
C ILE A 116 14.64 10.55 9.76
N VAL A 117 15.46 9.97 8.87
CA VAL A 117 16.88 10.28 8.70
C VAL A 117 17.06 11.04 7.40
N ASN A 118 16.96 12.36 7.49
CA ASN A 118 17.09 13.29 6.37
C ASN A 118 17.60 14.66 6.89
N ASN A 119 17.85 15.61 5.99
CA ASN A 119 18.37 16.94 6.32
C ASN A 119 17.37 17.84 7.09
N HIS A 120 16.08 17.53 7.05
CA HIS A 120 15.01 18.29 7.73
C HIS A 120 14.54 17.65 9.04
N ALA A 121 15.03 16.46 9.38
CA ALA A 121 14.64 15.71 10.58
C ALA A 121 14.78 16.51 11.89
N GLN A 122 15.68 17.50 11.92
CA GLN A 122 15.97 18.35 13.06
C GLN A 122 15.53 19.81 12.87
N ASP A 123 14.60 20.10 11.97
CA ASP A 123 14.06 21.46 11.83
C ASP A 123 13.39 21.96 13.13
N GLY A 124 12.95 21.06 14.03
CA GLY A 124 12.50 21.39 15.39
C GLY A 124 13.56 21.13 16.49
N GLY A 125 14.83 20.96 16.11
CA GLY A 125 15.92 20.50 16.98
C GLY A 125 15.73 19.05 17.47
N GLU A 126 16.59 18.61 18.39
CA GLU A 126 16.56 17.26 18.97
C GLU A 126 15.22 16.93 19.64
N ARG A 127 14.62 17.92 20.31
CA ARG A 127 13.29 17.75 20.94
C ARG A 127 12.20 17.54 19.89
N GLY A 128 12.29 18.20 18.74
CA GLY A 128 11.35 18.02 17.63
C GLY A 128 11.50 16.66 16.96
N LEU A 129 12.72 16.16 16.82
CA LEU A 129 12.99 14.81 16.35
C LEU A 129 12.42 13.74 17.30
N GLU A 130 12.64 13.87 18.61
CA GLU A 130 12.04 12.98 19.61
C GLU A 130 10.50 13.03 19.57
N GLN A 131 9.90 14.21 19.44
CA GLN A 131 8.46 14.36 19.30
C GLN A 131 7.92 13.67 18.04
N THR A 132 8.66 13.75 16.93
CA THR A 132 8.33 13.03 15.69
C THR A 132 8.35 11.52 15.93
N ARG A 133 9.42 11.01 16.57
CA ARG A 133 9.58 9.60 16.93
C ARG A 133 8.43 9.10 17.80
N GLN A 134 8.04 9.84 18.82
CA GLN A 134 6.93 9.50 19.70
C GLN A 134 5.59 9.50 18.96
N THR A 135 5.35 10.53 18.13
CA THR A 135 4.11 10.68 17.36
C THR A 135 3.90 9.50 16.40
N LEU A 136 4.96 9.08 15.70
CA LEU A 136 4.92 7.91 14.82
C LEU A 136 4.65 6.61 15.61
N LYS A 137 5.36 6.39 16.72
CA LYS A 137 5.17 5.21 17.57
C LYS A 137 3.75 5.13 18.14
N SER A 138 3.20 6.24 18.63
CA SER A 138 1.83 6.31 19.14
C SER A 138 0.78 6.03 18.06
N ALA A 139 1.09 6.30 16.79
CA ALA A 139 0.26 5.95 15.64
C ALA A 139 0.49 4.51 15.11
N GLY A 140 1.30 3.70 15.80
CA GLY A 140 1.64 2.33 15.40
C GLY A 140 2.60 2.24 14.22
N LYS A 141 3.39 3.30 13.96
CA LYS A 141 4.36 3.38 12.87
C LYS A 141 5.77 3.19 13.39
N ILE A 142 6.64 2.65 12.55
CA ILE A 142 8.06 2.49 12.87
C ILE A 142 8.84 3.71 12.35
N PRO A 143 9.40 4.55 13.24
CA PRO A 143 10.40 5.55 12.84
C PRO A 143 11.70 4.82 12.47
N LEU A 144 12.00 4.73 11.18
CA LEU A 144 13.24 4.14 10.70
C LEU A 144 14.39 5.13 10.87
N GLU A 145 15.42 4.61 11.51
CA GLU A 145 16.65 5.34 11.80
C GLU A 145 17.84 4.48 11.43
N GLY A 146 19.02 4.83 11.92
CA GLY A 146 20.20 4.01 11.73
C GLY A 146 20.14 2.62 12.40
N GLN A 147 19.18 2.36 13.28
CA GLN A 147 19.06 1.08 13.97
C GLN A 147 18.36 0.06 13.06
N LEU A 148 18.76 -1.21 13.15
CA LEU A 148 18.16 -2.28 12.37
C LEU A 148 16.77 -2.63 12.92
N TRP A 149 15.75 -2.45 12.09
CA TRP A 149 14.43 -3.01 12.32
C TRP A 149 14.29 -4.33 11.55
N ILE A 150 13.96 -5.42 12.25
CA ILE A 150 13.78 -6.75 11.66
C ILE A 150 12.30 -7.13 11.68
N LYS A 151 11.80 -7.62 10.55
CA LYS A 151 10.47 -8.23 10.41
C LYS A 151 10.60 -9.62 9.79
N THR A 152 10.02 -10.62 10.44
CA THR A 152 9.89 -11.96 9.84
C THR A 152 8.58 -12.04 9.06
N LEU A 153 8.67 -12.33 7.77
CA LEU A 153 7.53 -12.52 6.87
C LEU A 153 7.72 -13.86 6.15
N ARG A 154 6.72 -14.76 6.24
CA ARG A 154 6.73 -16.07 5.55
C ARG A 154 7.98 -16.91 5.82
N GLY A 155 8.53 -16.82 7.03
CA GLY A 155 9.73 -17.57 7.44
C GLY A 155 11.06 -16.98 6.96
N ARG A 156 11.05 -15.76 6.40
CA ARG A 156 12.24 -15.02 5.99
C ARG A 156 12.36 -13.72 6.79
N THR A 157 13.59 -13.37 7.16
CA THR A 157 13.90 -12.15 7.91
C THR A 157 14.22 -10.98 6.97
N PHE A 158 13.49 -9.88 7.13
CA PHE A 158 13.66 -8.63 6.40
C PHE A 158 14.18 -7.57 7.34
N GLY A 159 15.33 -6.98 7.02
CA GLY A 159 15.94 -5.89 7.76
C GLY A 159 15.76 -4.55 7.06
N PHE A 160 15.50 -3.50 7.83
CA PHE A 160 15.34 -2.14 7.33
C PHE A 160 16.15 -1.17 8.19
N MET A 161 16.87 -0.25 7.54
CA MET A 161 17.68 0.79 8.17
C MET A 161 17.64 2.06 7.32
N ALA A 162 17.78 3.23 7.94
CA ALA A 162 17.86 4.52 7.26
C ALA A 162 19.20 5.22 7.53
N LEU A 163 19.79 5.82 6.49
CA LEU A 163 21.08 6.51 6.56
C LEU A 163 21.06 7.83 5.77
N LEU A 164 21.78 8.83 6.28
CA LEU A 164 21.97 10.13 5.65
C LEU A 164 23.39 10.25 5.09
N ASP A 165 23.49 10.68 3.83
CA ASP A 165 24.71 11.25 3.25
C ASP A 165 24.57 12.78 3.16
N ALA A 166 25.24 13.50 4.06
CA ALA A 166 25.19 14.96 4.08
C ALA A 166 26.00 15.61 2.93
N GLY A 167 26.75 14.84 2.13
CA GLY A 167 27.49 15.35 0.98
C GLY A 167 28.71 16.26 1.28
N THR A 168 28.98 16.58 2.55
CA THR A 168 29.96 17.59 2.97
C THR A 168 31.37 17.07 3.27
N ALA A 169 31.58 15.76 3.28
CA ALA A 169 32.87 15.18 3.70
C ALA A 169 33.92 15.19 2.59
N ALA A 170 35.17 15.54 2.95
CA ALA A 170 36.31 15.58 2.03
C ALA A 170 36.61 14.22 1.37
N THR A 171 36.40 13.10 2.07
CA THR A 171 36.47 11.75 1.50
C THR A 171 35.30 10.88 1.94
N LEU A 172 34.98 9.86 1.14
CA LEU A 172 33.96 8.87 1.50
C LEU A 172 34.38 8.04 2.71
N GLU A 173 35.62 7.53 2.73
CA GLU A 173 36.13 6.64 3.79
C GLU A 173 36.01 7.27 5.18
N SER A 174 36.48 8.51 5.34
CA SER A 174 36.42 9.24 6.63
C SER A 174 35.01 9.42 7.17
N SER A 175 33.99 9.48 6.30
CA SER A 175 32.60 9.76 6.69
C SER A 175 31.70 8.53 6.73
N TRP A 176 32.10 7.41 6.11
CA TRP A 176 31.23 6.26 5.89
C TRP A 176 31.72 4.93 6.48
N ASN A 177 32.98 4.78 6.89
CA ASN A 177 33.49 3.50 7.40
C ASN A 177 32.61 2.94 8.55
N SER A 178 32.26 3.76 9.55
CA SER A 178 31.42 3.32 10.67
C SER A 178 29.98 2.96 10.25
N LYS A 179 29.42 3.67 9.25
CA LYS A 179 28.10 3.35 8.68
C LYS A 179 28.12 2.03 7.93
N LEU A 180 29.16 1.81 7.11
CA LEU A 180 29.32 0.58 6.33
C LEU A 180 29.52 -0.65 7.23
N GLU A 181 30.30 -0.52 8.31
CA GLU A 181 30.45 -1.61 9.28
C GLU A 181 29.12 -1.95 9.98
N ARG A 182 28.28 -0.95 10.28
CA ARG A 182 26.94 -1.18 10.81
C ARG A 182 26.02 -1.87 9.79
N VAL A 183 26.07 -1.47 8.52
CA VAL A 183 25.32 -2.13 7.44
C VAL A 183 25.76 -3.58 7.29
N LYS A 184 27.07 -3.86 7.32
CA LYS A 184 27.62 -5.22 7.25
C LYS A 184 27.16 -6.10 8.41
N LYS A 185 27.21 -5.58 9.63
CA LYS A 185 26.68 -6.27 10.83
C LYS A 185 25.18 -6.52 10.74
N ALA A 186 24.42 -5.58 10.17
CA ALA A 186 22.99 -5.75 9.98
C ALA A 186 22.65 -6.78 8.91
N ALA A 187 23.38 -6.78 7.79
CA ALA A 187 23.19 -7.74 6.70
C ALA A 187 23.43 -9.18 7.15
N ALA A 188 24.34 -9.41 8.11
CA ALA A 188 24.59 -10.72 8.68
C ALA A 188 23.44 -11.26 9.57
N GLN A 189 22.49 -10.40 9.97
CA GLN A 189 21.37 -10.77 10.85
C GLN A 189 20.06 -11.06 10.10
N VAL A 190 20.01 -10.80 8.79
CA VAL A 190 18.76 -10.89 8.01
C VAL A 190 18.97 -11.53 6.64
N ASP A 191 17.94 -12.18 6.13
CA ASP A 191 17.94 -12.77 4.78
C ASP A 191 17.81 -11.71 3.67
N PHE A 192 17.26 -10.54 4.00
CA PHE A 192 17.01 -9.45 3.05
C PHE A 192 17.16 -8.08 3.74
N LEU A 193 18.32 -7.43 3.56
CA LEU A 193 18.55 -6.09 4.07
C LEU A 193 18.15 -5.03 3.03
N THR A 194 17.28 -4.12 3.43
CA THR A 194 16.97 -2.87 2.73
C THR A 194 17.58 -1.68 3.45
N VAL A 195 18.31 -0.82 2.71
CA VAL A 195 18.83 0.45 3.24
C VAL A 195 18.11 1.61 2.56
N PHE A 196 17.43 2.41 3.36
CA PHE A 196 16.81 3.66 2.94
C PHE A 196 17.84 4.79 3.04
N MET A 197 18.07 5.50 1.94
CA MET A 197 19.11 6.51 1.80
C MET A 197 18.50 7.89 1.59
N HIS A 198 18.89 8.86 2.40
CA HIS A 198 18.71 10.28 2.08
C HIS A 198 20.05 10.84 1.59
N TRP A 199 20.14 11.21 0.31
CA TRP A 199 21.42 11.50 -0.35
C TRP A 199 21.27 12.29 -1.67
N GLY A 200 22.40 12.61 -2.29
CA GLY A 200 22.43 13.26 -3.60
C GLY A 200 22.18 14.76 -3.52
N ALA A 201 22.33 15.43 -4.66
CA ALA A 201 22.07 16.85 -4.77
C ALA A 201 20.61 17.08 -5.20
N GLU A 202 19.96 18.06 -4.58
CA GLU A 202 18.60 18.46 -4.93
C GLU A 202 18.48 18.78 -6.43
N TYR A 203 17.40 18.31 -7.02
CA TYR A 203 17.00 18.50 -8.41
C TYR A 203 18.04 18.05 -9.47
N SER A 204 19.00 17.22 -9.07
CA SER A 204 20.12 16.81 -9.91
C SER A 204 20.01 15.35 -10.37
N PRO A 205 20.64 14.97 -11.49
CA PRO A 205 20.83 13.57 -11.86
C PRO A 205 21.68 12.79 -10.84
N VAL A 206 21.74 11.46 -11.00
CA VAL A 206 22.54 10.58 -10.14
C VAL A 206 24.01 11.02 -10.12
N THR A 207 24.50 11.34 -8.93
CA THR A 207 25.87 11.82 -8.72
C THR A 207 26.88 10.68 -8.66
N LYS A 208 28.17 10.98 -8.91
CA LYS A 208 29.27 10.02 -8.73
C LYS A 208 29.32 9.47 -7.29
N ARG A 209 29.05 10.34 -6.30
CA ARG A 209 29.03 9.97 -4.88
C ARG A 209 27.93 8.95 -4.56
N GLN A 210 26.72 9.15 -5.08
CA GLN A 210 25.62 8.18 -4.92
C GLN A 210 26.01 6.82 -5.50
N LYS A 211 26.61 6.76 -6.70
CA LYS A 211 27.04 5.49 -7.32
C LYS A 211 28.09 4.77 -6.46
N LEU A 212 29.09 5.50 -5.96
CA LEU A 212 30.13 4.93 -5.10
C LEU A 212 29.57 4.37 -3.79
N LEU A 213 28.65 5.12 -3.15
CA LEU A 213 27.96 4.66 -1.94
C LEU A 213 27.06 3.46 -2.19
N ALA A 214 26.34 3.44 -3.32
CA ALA A 214 25.52 2.29 -3.70
C ALA A 214 26.36 1.01 -3.82
N VAL A 215 27.54 1.10 -4.45
CA VAL A 215 28.49 -0.02 -4.55
C VAL A 215 29.00 -0.44 -3.17
N ALA A 216 29.31 0.52 -2.30
CA ALA A 216 29.79 0.20 -0.95
C ALA A 216 28.72 -0.50 -0.10
N LEU A 217 27.46 -0.06 -0.19
CA LEU A 217 26.32 -0.68 0.50
C LEU A 217 26.02 -2.10 -0.04
N GLU A 218 26.07 -2.28 -1.37
CA GLU A 218 25.93 -3.60 -1.99
C GLU A 218 26.99 -4.57 -1.48
N ARG A 219 28.26 -4.15 -1.47
CA ARG A 219 29.39 -4.94 -0.94
C ARG A 219 29.26 -5.23 0.55
N ALA A 220 28.59 -4.36 1.30
CA ALA A 220 28.28 -4.58 2.71
C ALA A 220 27.12 -5.58 2.93
N GLY A 221 26.49 -6.09 1.86
CA GLY A 221 25.48 -7.14 1.93
C GLY A 221 24.03 -6.66 1.77
N THR A 222 23.81 -5.37 1.48
CA THR A 222 22.47 -4.84 1.17
C THR A 222 21.90 -5.49 -0.09
N LYS A 223 20.60 -5.81 -0.09
CA LYS A 223 19.87 -6.39 -1.23
C LYS A 223 19.03 -5.37 -1.99
N LEU A 224 18.56 -4.35 -1.29
CA LEU A 224 17.80 -3.25 -1.86
C LEU A 224 18.24 -1.91 -1.25
N ILE A 225 18.53 -0.93 -2.09
CA ILE A 225 18.82 0.44 -1.69
C ILE A 225 17.69 1.31 -2.24
N VAL A 226 17.03 2.08 -1.38
CA VAL A 226 15.95 2.99 -1.76
C VAL A 226 16.34 4.40 -1.38
N GLY A 227 16.49 5.27 -2.37
CA GLY A 227 16.95 6.64 -2.19
C GLY A 227 15.83 7.68 -2.19
N ALA A 228 16.10 8.79 -1.52
CA ALA A 228 15.29 10.01 -1.42
C ALA A 228 16.21 11.23 -1.23
N GLY A 229 15.68 12.45 -1.34
CA GLY A 229 16.43 13.70 -1.15
C GLY A 229 16.74 14.51 -2.41
N PRO A 230 16.97 13.93 -3.61
CA PRO A 230 17.10 14.74 -4.82
C PRO A 230 15.80 15.44 -5.25
N HIS A 231 14.64 15.10 -4.66
CA HIS A 231 13.32 15.62 -5.04
C HIS A 231 12.91 15.40 -6.50
N VAL A 232 13.64 14.57 -7.23
CA VAL A 232 13.37 14.20 -8.63
C VAL A 232 13.60 12.72 -8.81
N LEU A 233 12.82 12.10 -9.69
CA LEU A 233 12.98 10.69 -10.06
C LEU A 233 14.38 10.44 -10.64
N GLN A 234 15.05 9.43 -10.11
CA GLN A 234 16.32 8.91 -10.62
C GLN A 234 16.19 7.41 -10.93
N PRO A 235 17.03 6.85 -11.80
CA PRO A 235 16.91 5.45 -12.24
C PRO A 235 16.85 4.42 -11.13
N VAL A 236 16.15 3.32 -11.42
CA VAL A 236 16.24 2.04 -10.72
C VAL A 236 17.18 1.14 -11.51
N GLU A 237 18.22 0.63 -10.87
CA GLU A 237 19.27 -0.14 -11.52
C GLU A 237 19.62 -1.38 -10.70
N ARG A 238 19.97 -2.46 -11.42
CA ARG A 238 20.59 -3.62 -10.80
C ARG A 238 22.08 -3.35 -10.63
N LEU A 239 22.56 -3.47 -9.40
CA LEU A 239 23.96 -3.30 -9.03
C LEU A 239 24.46 -4.61 -8.42
N GLY A 240 25.19 -5.41 -9.18
CA GLY A 240 25.66 -6.72 -8.73
C GLY A 240 24.49 -7.60 -8.25
N ARG A 241 24.48 -7.93 -6.96
CA ARG A 241 23.42 -8.74 -6.33
C ARG A 241 22.28 -7.91 -5.72
N ALA A 242 22.38 -6.59 -5.74
CA ALA A 242 21.39 -5.67 -5.20
C ALA A 242 20.63 -4.92 -6.29
N TRP A 243 19.52 -4.32 -5.90
CA TRP A 243 18.88 -3.25 -6.66
C TRP A 243 19.06 -1.91 -5.94
N VAL A 244 19.21 -0.84 -6.71
CA VAL A 244 19.22 0.53 -6.21
C VAL A 244 18.17 1.36 -6.95
N ALA A 245 17.22 1.90 -6.21
CA ALA A 245 16.38 3.01 -6.67
C ALA A 245 17.02 4.30 -6.17
N TYR A 246 17.73 5.05 -7.04
CA TYR A 246 18.52 6.20 -6.58
C TYR A 246 17.68 7.33 -6.00
N SER A 247 16.48 7.55 -6.54
CA SER A 247 15.46 8.42 -5.96
C SER A 247 14.09 8.08 -6.54
N LEU A 248 13.09 7.94 -5.68
CA LEU A 248 11.69 7.78 -6.07
C LEU A 248 10.94 9.11 -6.23
N GLY A 249 11.66 10.24 -6.17
CA GLY A 249 11.10 11.58 -6.30
C GLY A 249 10.21 11.99 -5.12
N ASN A 250 9.42 13.02 -5.36
CA ASN A 250 8.51 13.57 -4.35
C ASN A 250 7.19 12.80 -4.37
N PHE A 251 6.93 12.01 -3.33
CA PHE A 251 5.67 11.30 -3.21
C PHE A 251 4.54 12.22 -2.74
N ALA A 252 4.78 13.05 -1.72
CA ALA A 252 3.91 14.15 -1.31
C ALA A 252 4.75 15.39 -1.03
N PHE A 253 4.54 16.46 -1.80
CA PHE A 253 5.32 17.69 -1.70
C PHE A 253 4.60 18.87 -2.38
N ASP A 254 4.80 20.10 -1.90
CA ASP A 254 4.21 21.32 -2.49
C ASP A 254 5.11 21.98 -3.55
N ALA A 255 5.87 21.18 -4.30
CA ALA A 255 6.89 21.69 -5.20
C ALA A 255 6.28 22.56 -6.33
N LEU A 256 6.92 23.68 -6.61
CA LEU A 256 6.53 24.56 -7.72
C LEU A 256 6.99 24.03 -9.08
N MET A 257 8.16 23.39 -9.11
CA MET A 257 8.75 22.85 -10.35
C MET A 257 8.02 21.58 -10.81
N PRO A 258 7.59 21.47 -12.09
CA PRO A 258 6.83 20.31 -12.57
C PRO A 258 7.51 18.95 -12.37
N SER A 259 8.83 18.85 -12.60
CA SER A 259 9.60 17.61 -12.41
C SER A 259 9.69 17.18 -10.94
N ALA A 260 9.59 18.13 -10.01
CA ALA A 260 9.56 17.87 -8.56
C ALA A 260 8.15 17.59 -8.02
N ARG A 261 7.15 17.46 -8.91
CA ARG A 261 5.80 16.97 -8.56
C ARG A 261 5.62 15.50 -8.90
N GLU A 262 6.65 14.84 -9.41
CA GLU A 262 6.59 13.45 -9.85
C GLU A 262 7.19 12.53 -8.78
N GLY A 263 6.53 11.40 -8.57
CA GLY A 263 6.97 10.36 -7.66
C GLY A 263 6.58 8.99 -8.19
N ALA A 264 6.85 7.96 -7.39
CA ALA A 264 6.33 6.63 -7.65
C ALA A 264 6.16 5.82 -6.36
N ILE A 265 5.23 4.86 -6.40
CA ILE A 265 5.23 3.71 -5.50
C ILE A 265 6.03 2.61 -6.17
N LEU A 266 7.24 2.34 -5.69
CA LEU A 266 8.03 1.19 -6.12
C LEU A 266 7.54 -0.06 -5.39
N ARG A 267 7.00 -1.02 -6.14
CA ARG A 267 6.64 -2.34 -5.63
C ARG A 267 7.77 -3.32 -5.90
N VAL A 268 8.19 -4.00 -4.84
CA VAL A 268 9.21 -5.05 -4.86
C VAL A 268 8.55 -6.35 -4.43
N VAL A 269 8.49 -7.31 -5.35
CA VAL A 269 8.05 -8.67 -5.07
C VAL A 269 9.28 -9.53 -4.86
N VAL A 270 9.42 -10.03 -3.64
CA VAL A 270 10.52 -10.88 -3.19
C VAL A 270 10.10 -12.33 -3.28
N ASN A 271 10.56 -13.01 -4.31
CA ASN A 271 10.39 -14.45 -4.50
C ASN A 271 11.51 -15.22 -3.74
N SER A 272 11.52 -16.55 -3.85
CA SER A 272 12.58 -17.39 -3.28
C SER A 272 13.96 -16.96 -3.79
N ASP A 273 14.09 -16.79 -5.10
CA ASP A 273 15.39 -16.64 -5.79
C ASP A 273 15.49 -15.37 -6.64
N SER A 274 14.40 -14.61 -6.76
CA SER A 274 14.32 -13.43 -7.62
C SER A 274 13.64 -12.24 -6.96
N LEU A 275 13.89 -11.07 -7.52
CA LEU A 275 13.20 -9.83 -7.21
C LEU A 275 12.52 -9.33 -8.48
N GLU A 276 11.24 -9.04 -8.38
CA GLU A 276 10.49 -8.36 -9.45
C GLU A 276 10.16 -6.95 -8.98
N LEU A 277 10.59 -5.96 -9.76
CA LEU A 277 10.39 -4.55 -9.46
C LEU A 277 9.43 -3.95 -10.48
N SER A 278 8.42 -3.25 -9.99
CA SER A 278 7.47 -2.48 -10.79
C SER A 278 7.15 -1.18 -10.07
N ALA A 279 6.58 -0.21 -10.76
CA ALA A 279 6.23 1.07 -10.14
C ALA A 279 4.82 1.52 -10.53
N LEU A 280 4.12 2.16 -9.60
CA LEU A 280 3.00 3.06 -9.90
C LEU A 280 3.56 4.48 -10.00
N PRO A 281 3.65 5.07 -11.21
CA PRO A 281 3.92 6.49 -11.35
C PRO A 281 2.86 7.33 -10.64
N THR A 282 3.30 8.34 -9.89
CA THR A 282 2.41 9.28 -9.20
C THR A 282 2.77 10.72 -9.52
N ARG A 283 1.81 11.62 -9.28
CA ARG A 283 2.01 13.06 -9.32
C ARG A 283 1.31 13.73 -8.16
N VAL A 284 1.95 14.76 -7.62
CA VAL A 284 1.36 15.66 -6.63
C VAL A 284 0.62 16.80 -7.33
N ARG A 285 -0.66 16.99 -7.00
CA ARG A 285 -1.47 18.15 -7.41
C ARG A 285 -2.20 18.70 -6.20
N GLN A 286 -2.02 19.99 -5.92
CA GLN A 286 -2.67 20.68 -4.79
C GLN A 286 -2.53 19.89 -3.47
N GLY A 287 -1.32 19.41 -3.15
CA GLY A 287 -1.04 18.65 -1.93
C GLY A 287 -1.64 17.24 -1.86
N ARG A 288 -2.21 16.71 -2.96
CA ARG A 288 -2.73 15.34 -3.05
C ARG A 288 -1.90 14.50 -4.01
N VAL A 289 -1.76 13.23 -3.68
CA VAL A 289 -1.04 12.24 -4.50
C VAL A 289 -2.05 11.50 -5.38
N LEU A 290 -1.83 11.58 -6.69
CA LEU A 290 -2.66 10.94 -7.70
C LEU A 290 -1.81 9.97 -8.52
N PRO A 291 -2.37 8.87 -9.05
CA PRO A 291 -1.72 8.12 -10.11
C PRO A 291 -1.41 9.04 -11.29
N ALA A 292 -0.23 8.92 -11.89
CA ALA A 292 0.07 9.60 -13.14
C ALA A 292 -0.59 8.86 -14.31
N SER A 293 -0.97 9.60 -15.36
CA SER A 293 -1.66 9.06 -16.54
C SER A 293 -0.96 9.42 -17.85
N GLY A 294 -1.27 8.67 -18.91
CA GLY A 294 -0.84 8.95 -20.29
C GLY A 294 0.67 9.18 -20.42
N ARG A 295 1.05 10.35 -20.97
CA ARG A 295 2.46 10.72 -21.22
C ARG A 295 3.29 10.82 -19.94
N ASP A 296 2.67 11.10 -18.80
CA ASP A 296 3.37 11.23 -17.53
C ASP A 296 3.79 9.86 -16.99
N THR A 297 2.90 8.87 -17.06
CA THR A 297 3.21 7.46 -16.73
C THR A 297 4.43 6.98 -17.51
N LYS A 298 4.42 7.19 -18.84
CA LYS A 298 5.53 6.77 -19.71
C LYS A 298 6.84 7.47 -19.34
N ARG A 299 6.82 8.79 -19.19
CA ARG A 299 8.02 9.57 -18.82
C ARG A 299 8.59 9.17 -17.45
N ILE A 300 7.73 8.95 -16.45
CA ILE A 300 8.17 8.56 -15.11
C ILE A 300 8.84 7.18 -15.15
N LEU A 301 8.24 6.20 -15.84
CA LEU A 301 8.81 4.86 -15.98
C LEU A 301 10.13 4.86 -16.77
N GLU A 302 10.22 5.66 -17.84
CA GLU A 302 11.46 5.87 -18.58
C GLU A 302 12.57 6.45 -17.69
N ARG A 303 12.25 7.46 -16.85
CA ARG A 303 13.21 8.02 -15.88
C ARG A 303 13.65 7.00 -14.83
N LEU A 304 12.72 6.19 -14.35
CA LEU A 304 13.00 5.09 -13.42
C LEU A 304 13.72 3.91 -14.10
N ARG A 305 13.82 3.87 -15.44
CA ARG A 305 14.31 2.72 -16.20
C ARG A 305 13.58 1.42 -15.87
N LEU A 306 12.30 1.53 -15.52
CA LEU A 306 11.44 0.39 -15.29
C LEU A 306 10.56 0.17 -16.52
N PRO A 307 10.26 -1.09 -16.89
CA PRO A 307 9.32 -1.36 -17.96
C PRO A 307 7.96 -0.72 -17.64
N GLN A 308 7.16 -0.47 -18.69
CA GLN A 308 5.70 -0.39 -18.56
C GLN A 308 5.16 -1.77 -18.19
N THR A 309 5.53 -2.27 -17.02
CA THR A 309 4.76 -3.27 -16.33
C THR A 309 3.54 -2.53 -15.81
N SER A 310 2.36 -2.89 -16.32
CA SER A 310 1.18 -2.80 -15.48
C SER A 310 1.58 -3.49 -14.17
N LEU A 311 1.64 -2.75 -13.06
CA LEU A 311 1.35 -3.37 -11.77
C LEU A 311 0.17 -4.30 -12.02
N PRO A 312 0.15 -5.55 -11.51
CA PRO A 312 -0.99 -6.41 -11.73
C PRO A 312 -2.21 -5.57 -11.44
N SER A 313 -3.01 -5.35 -12.49
CA SER A 313 -4.24 -4.59 -12.49
C SER A 313 -5.27 -5.42 -11.74
N SER A 314 -4.93 -5.86 -10.53
CA SER A 314 -5.94 -6.04 -9.53
C SER A 314 -6.47 -4.63 -9.32
N PRO A 315 -7.67 -4.30 -9.83
CA PRO A 315 -8.34 -3.13 -9.32
C PRO A 315 -8.27 -3.21 -7.79
N PRO A 316 -8.07 -2.07 -7.13
CA PRO A 316 -7.92 -2.09 -5.70
C PRO A 316 -9.05 -2.89 -5.06
N ARG A 317 -8.68 -3.76 -4.13
CA ARG A 317 -9.63 -4.72 -3.57
C ARG A 317 -10.35 -4.07 -2.40
N CYS A 318 -11.62 -4.43 -2.27
CA CYS A 318 -12.35 -4.15 -1.06
C CYS A 318 -11.59 -4.67 0.17
N PRO A 319 -11.54 -3.90 1.28
CA PRO A 319 -11.10 -4.44 2.55
C PRO A 319 -11.98 -5.62 2.96
N ALA A 320 -11.50 -6.48 3.86
CA ALA A 320 -12.27 -7.62 4.35
C ALA A 320 -13.58 -7.15 5.02
N LEU A 321 -14.72 -7.68 4.56
CA LEU A 321 -16.07 -7.35 5.04
C LEU A 321 -16.74 -8.58 5.65
N ASN A 322 -17.40 -8.40 6.79
CA ASN A 322 -18.24 -9.41 7.44
C ASN A 322 -19.61 -9.46 6.76
N LEU A 323 -19.65 -9.98 5.53
CA LEU A 323 -20.86 -10.06 4.71
C LEU A 323 -21.76 -11.24 5.13
N PRO A 324 -23.08 -11.20 4.83
CA PRO A 324 -23.97 -12.33 5.08
C PRO A 324 -23.48 -13.60 4.39
N LYS A 325 -23.49 -14.74 5.10
CA LYS A 325 -23.03 -16.04 4.55
C LYS A 325 -23.82 -16.52 3.33
N THR A 326 -25.03 -16.00 3.14
CA THR A 326 -25.89 -16.30 1.99
C THR A 326 -25.52 -15.51 0.73
N TRP A 327 -24.59 -14.56 0.83
CA TRP A 327 -24.12 -13.77 -0.29
C TRP A 327 -22.91 -14.45 -0.94
N ASP A 328 -23.09 -14.87 -2.19
CA ASP A 328 -22.01 -15.32 -3.06
C ASP A 328 -21.45 -14.09 -3.81
N VAL A 329 -20.38 -13.51 -3.25
CA VAL A 329 -19.70 -12.33 -3.83
C VAL A 329 -18.81 -12.80 -4.98
N ARG A 330 -19.12 -12.34 -6.19
CA ARG A 330 -18.41 -12.76 -7.42
C ARG A 330 -17.24 -11.86 -7.77
N SER A 331 -17.39 -10.58 -7.51
CA SER A 331 -16.33 -9.59 -7.65
C SER A 331 -16.57 -8.42 -6.72
N SER A 332 -15.50 -7.71 -6.42
CA SER A 332 -15.55 -6.45 -5.70
C SER A 332 -14.67 -5.43 -6.40
N ALA A 333 -15.07 -4.17 -6.33
CA ALA A 333 -14.30 -3.03 -6.81
C ALA A 333 -14.23 -1.97 -5.71
N TRP A 334 -13.05 -1.39 -5.53
CA TRP A 334 -12.78 -0.34 -4.56
C TRP A 334 -12.54 1.00 -5.26
N GLY A 335 -13.18 2.06 -4.79
CA GLY A 335 -12.94 3.39 -5.31
C GLY A 335 -14.03 4.37 -4.92
N ASP A 336 -13.74 5.67 -5.04
CA ASP A 336 -14.68 6.76 -4.77
C ASP A 336 -15.71 6.85 -5.91
N LEU A 337 -16.60 5.87 -5.97
CA LEU A 337 -17.68 5.79 -6.94
C LEU A 337 -18.68 6.93 -6.71
N THR A 338 -18.90 7.31 -5.45
CA THR A 338 -19.90 8.31 -5.09
C THR A 338 -19.42 9.75 -5.31
N GLY A 339 -18.11 9.96 -5.47
CA GLY A 339 -17.50 11.28 -5.65
C GLY A 339 -17.49 12.12 -4.38
N ASP A 340 -17.60 11.49 -3.20
CA ASP A 340 -17.65 12.18 -1.91
C ASP A 340 -16.28 12.25 -1.20
N GLY A 341 -15.23 11.79 -1.88
CA GLY A 341 -13.86 11.79 -1.39
C GLY A 341 -13.52 10.58 -0.52
N LEU A 342 -14.47 9.68 -0.27
CA LEU A 342 -14.27 8.42 0.44
C LEU A 342 -14.50 7.24 -0.50
N PRO A 343 -13.65 6.21 -0.47
CA PRO A 343 -13.85 5.04 -1.32
C PRO A 343 -14.98 4.12 -0.83
N GLU A 344 -15.71 3.57 -1.79
CA GLU A 344 -16.74 2.55 -1.65
C GLU A 344 -16.27 1.19 -2.11
N CYS A 345 -16.90 0.17 -1.51
CA CYS A 345 -16.92 -1.17 -2.03
C CYS A 345 -18.15 -1.40 -2.89
N VAL A 346 -17.94 -1.67 -4.17
CA VAL A 346 -18.97 -2.14 -5.10
C VAL A 346 -18.87 -3.65 -5.20
N LEU A 347 -19.89 -4.35 -4.71
CA LEU A 347 -19.95 -5.80 -4.65
C LEU A 347 -20.92 -6.31 -5.72
N THR A 348 -20.50 -7.30 -6.51
CA THR A 348 -21.41 -8.09 -7.32
C THR A 348 -21.78 -9.35 -6.55
N VAL A 349 -23.06 -9.50 -6.26
CA VAL A 349 -23.54 -10.50 -5.30
C VAL A 349 -24.64 -11.34 -5.90
N TRP A 350 -24.51 -12.65 -5.76
CA TRP A 350 -25.61 -13.58 -5.97
C TRP A 350 -26.18 -14.01 -4.62
N ARG A 351 -27.50 -13.90 -4.47
CA ARG A 351 -28.21 -14.24 -3.23
C ARG A 351 -29.64 -14.72 -3.55
N PRO A 352 -30.36 -15.33 -2.60
CA PRO A 352 -31.74 -15.78 -2.83
C PRO A 352 -32.62 -14.63 -3.34
N TRP A 353 -33.39 -14.91 -4.40
CA TRP A 353 -34.25 -13.92 -5.03
C TRP A 353 -35.32 -13.41 -4.06
N ARG A 354 -35.60 -12.11 -4.14
CA ARG A 354 -36.72 -11.45 -3.46
C ARG A 354 -37.36 -10.45 -4.42
N GLY A 355 -38.70 -10.40 -4.40
CA GLY A 355 -39.48 -9.40 -5.13
C GLY A 355 -39.23 -7.98 -4.61
N TRP A 356 -39.80 -6.98 -5.29
CA TRP A 356 -39.68 -5.60 -4.82
C TRP A 356 -40.46 -5.40 -3.53
N LYS A 357 -39.87 -4.70 -2.56
CA LYS A 357 -40.53 -4.41 -1.28
C LYS A 357 -41.85 -3.64 -1.43
N VAL A 358 -42.05 -2.90 -2.52
CA VAL A 358 -43.30 -2.16 -2.76
C VAL A 358 -44.48 -3.09 -3.09
N GLU A 359 -44.21 -4.34 -3.50
CA GLU A 359 -45.23 -5.34 -3.82
C GLU A 359 -46.07 -5.74 -2.60
N GLN A 360 -45.56 -5.52 -1.38
CA GLN A 360 -46.33 -5.75 -0.14
C GLN A 360 -47.49 -4.75 0.05
N TRP A 361 -47.56 -3.69 -0.76
CA TRP A 361 -48.53 -2.60 -0.64
C TRP A 361 -49.43 -2.42 -1.89
N GLY A 362 -49.38 -3.35 -2.87
CA GLY A 362 -50.11 -3.25 -4.13
C GLY A 362 -50.89 -4.53 -4.48
N PRO A 363 -51.83 -4.47 -5.44
CA PRO A 363 -52.56 -5.67 -5.89
C PRO A 363 -51.61 -6.71 -6.49
N GLU A 364 -51.97 -7.99 -6.41
CA GLU A 364 -51.19 -9.15 -6.88
C GLU A 364 -50.83 -9.06 -8.38
N ARG A 365 -49.81 -8.27 -8.70
CA ARG A 365 -49.20 -8.20 -10.03
C ARG A 365 -47.87 -8.96 -9.99
N PRO A 366 -47.55 -9.78 -11.00
CA PRO A 366 -46.25 -10.44 -11.09
C PRO A 366 -45.13 -9.40 -11.01
N SER A 367 -44.17 -9.63 -10.12
CA SER A 367 -43.00 -8.76 -9.96
C SER A 367 -42.35 -8.48 -11.31
N PRO A 368 -42.04 -7.21 -11.66
CA PRO A 368 -41.30 -6.87 -12.88
C PRO A 368 -39.94 -7.59 -12.98
N VAL A 369 -39.38 -7.99 -11.82
CA VAL A 369 -38.13 -8.74 -11.71
C VAL A 369 -38.36 -10.22 -11.36
N GLY A 370 -39.59 -10.71 -11.49
CA GLY A 370 -40.00 -12.07 -11.14
C GLY A 370 -39.26 -13.16 -11.89
N LYS A 371 -38.77 -12.86 -13.10
CA LYS A 371 -37.98 -13.80 -13.93
C LYS A 371 -36.47 -13.66 -13.73
N ASN A 372 -36.00 -12.69 -12.95
CA ASN A 372 -34.58 -12.37 -12.80
C ASN A 372 -33.90 -13.28 -11.77
N LYS A 373 -33.94 -14.59 -12.00
CA LYS A 373 -33.34 -15.60 -11.12
C LYS A 373 -32.88 -16.83 -11.89
N ASP A 374 -31.86 -17.49 -11.37
CA ASP A 374 -31.38 -18.78 -11.88
C ASP A 374 -32.32 -19.93 -11.48
N ALA A 375 -32.06 -21.12 -12.03
CA ALA A 375 -32.81 -22.34 -11.70
C ALA A 375 -32.71 -22.75 -10.21
N ARG A 376 -31.77 -22.16 -9.45
CA ARG A 376 -31.62 -22.37 -8.01
C ARG A 376 -32.30 -21.27 -7.18
N GLY A 377 -33.07 -20.39 -7.83
CA GLY A 377 -33.82 -19.33 -7.17
C GLY A 377 -32.98 -18.14 -6.71
N ASN A 378 -31.77 -17.94 -7.22
CA ASN A 378 -30.91 -16.82 -6.85
C ASN A 378 -30.85 -15.75 -7.93
N SER A 379 -30.71 -14.50 -7.51
CA SER A 379 -30.58 -13.33 -8.36
C SER A 379 -29.23 -12.64 -8.21
N SER A 380 -28.81 -11.95 -9.26
CA SER A 380 -27.61 -11.12 -9.29
C SER A 380 -27.93 -9.67 -8.90
N HIS A 381 -27.07 -9.06 -8.10
CA HIS A 381 -27.20 -7.71 -7.58
C HIS A 381 -25.86 -6.97 -7.62
N ILE A 382 -25.95 -5.64 -7.72
CA ILE A 382 -24.87 -4.73 -7.36
C ILE A 382 -25.22 -4.14 -5.99
N ILE A 383 -24.25 -4.11 -5.08
CA ILE A 383 -24.41 -3.55 -3.74
C ILE A 383 -23.23 -2.64 -3.46
N VAL A 384 -23.51 -1.40 -3.07
CA VAL A 384 -22.52 -0.38 -2.73
C VAL A 384 -22.49 -0.22 -1.23
N VAL A 385 -21.34 -0.48 -0.63
CA VAL A 385 -21.13 -0.40 0.81
C VAL A 385 -19.93 0.46 1.13
N ARG A 386 -19.99 1.17 2.27
CA ARG A 386 -18.86 1.87 2.85
C ARG A 386 -18.26 1.02 3.96
N PRO A 387 -17.01 0.53 3.82
CA PRO A 387 -16.35 -0.22 4.88
C PRO A 387 -16.18 0.62 6.14
N LEU A 388 -16.31 -0.05 7.28
CA LEU A 388 -16.06 0.45 8.61
C LEU A 388 -15.05 -0.46 9.29
N LYS A 389 -14.56 -0.08 10.48
CA LYS A 389 -13.57 -0.86 11.21
C LYS A 389 -14.07 -2.28 11.52
N ARG A 390 -13.12 -3.23 11.59
CA ARG A 390 -13.34 -4.64 11.98
C ARG A 390 -14.36 -5.37 11.08
N GLY A 391 -14.31 -5.11 9.78
CA GLY A 391 -15.16 -5.75 8.78
C GLY A 391 -16.63 -5.33 8.81
N LYS A 392 -17.02 -4.38 9.66
CA LYS A 392 -18.35 -3.76 9.58
C LYS A 392 -18.47 -2.93 8.31
N TYR A 393 -19.69 -2.66 7.86
CA TYR A 393 -19.94 -1.80 6.72
C TYR A 393 -21.28 -1.08 6.87
N ARG A 394 -21.42 0.05 6.17
CA ARG A 394 -22.70 0.74 5.96
C ARG A 394 -23.15 0.46 4.53
N GLU A 395 -24.33 -0.11 4.35
CA GLU A 395 -24.95 -0.20 3.03
C GLU A 395 -25.34 1.21 2.57
N LEU A 396 -24.77 1.67 1.47
CA LEU A 396 -25.15 2.95 0.85
C LEU A 396 -26.30 2.72 -0.13
N TRP A 397 -26.24 1.60 -0.87
CA TRP A 397 -27.26 1.23 -1.84
C TRP A 397 -27.21 -0.26 -2.14
N ALA A 398 -28.36 -0.88 -2.35
CA ALA A 398 -28.46 -2.25 -2.80
C ALA A 398 -29.51 -2.37 -3.90
N GLY A 399 -29.10 -2.84 -5.08
CA GLY A 399 -29.97 -3.00 -6.22
C GLY A 399 -30.94 -4.15 -6.07
N SER A 400 -32.08 -4.04 -6.75
CA SER A 400 -33.01 -5.14 -7.02
C SER A 400 -32.36 -6.21 -7.91
N PRO A 401 -32.99 -7.40 -8.07
CA PRO A 401 -32.54 -8.41 -9.02
C PRO A 401 -32.35 -7.83 -10.43
N LEU A 402 -31.12 -7.87 -10.94
CA LEU A 402 -30.77 -7.31 -12.25
C LEU A 402 -31.37 -8.17 -13.37
N ALA A 403 -31.80 -7.52 -14.46
CA ALA A 403 -32.35 -8.20 -15.63
C ALA A 403 -31.30 -9.07 -16.34
N LEU A 404 -30.08 -8.53 -16.50
CA LEU A 404 -28.91 -9.29 -16.92
C LEU A 404 -28.01 -9.49 -15.70
N PRO A 405 -27.68 -10.75 -15.32
CA PRO A 405 -26.83 -10.97 -14.17
C PRO A 405 -25.40 -10.50 -14.44
N VAL A 406 -24.83 -9.80 -13.46
CA VAL A 406 -23.43 -9.36 -13.50
C VAL A 406 -22.54 -10.51 -13.05
N LEU A 407 -21.56 -10.83 -13.88
CA LEU A 407 -20.57 -11.88 -13.63
C LEU A 407 -19.27 -11.30 -13.07
N LYS A 408 -18.89 -10.10 -13.50
CA LYS A 408 -17.71 -9.36 -13.05
C LYS A 408 -17.95 -7.86 -13.16
N ALA A 409 -17.37 -7.08 -12.26
CA ALA A 409 -17.37 -5.62 -12.34
C ALA A 409 -16.05 -5.01 -11.88
N TRP A 410 -15.75 -3.80 -12.35
CA TRP A 410 -14.65 -2.96 -11.89
C TRP A 410 -15.02 -1.47 -12.01
N LEU A 411 -14.21 -0.61 -11.38
CA LEU A 411 -14.33 0.82 -11.50
C LEU A 411 -13.26 1.36 -12.44
N GLU A 412 -13.65 2.29 -13.31
CA GLU A 412 -12.79 2.92 -14.31
C GLU A 412 -13.34 4.30 -14.65
N ASP A 413 -12.47 5.30 -14.81
CA ASP A 413 -12.84 6.61 -15.37
C ASP A 413 -12.84 6.48 -16.89
N VAL A 414 -14.00 6.10 -17.43
CA VAL A 414 -14.13 5.64 -18.82
C VAL A 414 -14.05 6.82 -19.80
N ASP A 415 -14.55 7.99 -19.40
CA ASP A 415 -14.55 9.19 -20.23
C ASP A 415 -13.48 10.24 -19.84
N SER A 416 -12.61 9.90 -18.89
CA SER A 416 -11.51 10.75 -18.41
C SER A 416 -11.99 12.08 -17.81
N ASP A 417 -13.19 12.10 -17.20
CA ASP A 417 -13.77 13.26 -16.53
C ASP A 417 -13.32 13.40 -15.06
N GLY A 418 -12.54 12.44 -14.56
CA GLY A 418 -12.05 12.37 -13.18
C GLY A 418 -13.00 11.68 -12.21
N LYS A 419 -14.13 11.13 -12.68
CA LYS A 419 -15.07 10.33 -11.88
C LYS A 419 -14.99 8.87 -12.29
N LEU A 420 -15.38 7.98 -11.39
CA LEU A 420 -15.38 6.55 -11.65
C LEU A 420 -16.75 6.10 -12.17
N GLU A 421 -16.75 5.39 -13.29
CA GLU A 421 -17.87 4.58 -13.75
C GLU A 421 -17.75 3.14 -13.27
N LEU A 422 -18.90 2.50 -13.10
CA LEU A 422 -18.97 1.05 -12.91
C LEU A 422 -19.04 0.37 -14.27
N VAL A 423 -18.05 -0.45 -14.57
CA VAL A 423 -18.04 -1.29 -15.76
C VAL A 423 -18.40 -2.71 -15.38
N THR A 424 -19.37 -3.30 -16.08
CA THR A 424 -19.87 -4.66 -15.82
C THR A 424 -19.72 -5.56 -17.03
N LEU A 425 -19.41 -6.84 -16.77
CA LEU A 425 -19.61 -7.94 -17.71
C LEU A 425 -20.86 -8.70 -17.29
N GLU A 426 -21.84 -8.77 -18.18
CA GLU A 426 -23.17 -9.30 -17.89
C GLU A 426 -23.46 -10.54 -18.75
N GLY A 427 -24.19 -11.50 -18.19
CA GLY A 427 -24.50 -12.77 -18.84
C GLY A 427 -26.00 -13.05 -18.89
N SER A 428 -26.38 -14.32 -18.75
CA SER A 428 -27.78 -14.76 -18.67
C SER A 428 -28.01 -15.68 -17.46
N TYR A 429 -29.22 -15.64 -16.90
CA TYR A 429 -29.57 -16.55 -15.79
C TYR A 429 -29.60 -18.02 -16.21
N ALA A 430 -29.83 -18.32 -17.49
CA ALA A 430 -29.77 -19.67 -18.03
C ALA A 430 -28.35 -20.25 -18.00
N ALA A 431 -27.34 -19.45 -18.33
CA ALA A 431 -25.93 -19.85 -18.23
C ALA A 431 -25.40 -19.81 -16.79
N GLY A 432 -26.10 -19.10 -15.90
CA GLY A 432 -25.78 -19.01 -14.49
C GLY A 432 -24.48 -18.25 -14.19
N ARG A 433 -23.97 -18.41 -12.97
CA ARG A 433 -22.89 -17.58 -12.38
C ARG A 433 -21.50 -17.80 -12.97
N SER A 434 -21.34 -18.87 -13.74
CA SER A 434 -20.10 -19.27 -14.42
C SER A 434 -20.25 -19.20 -15.94
N GLY A 435 -21.36 -18.62 -16.43
CA GLY A 435 -21.59 -18.42 -17.85
C GLY A 435 -20.59 -17.46 -18.47
N LYS A 436 -20.47 -17.48 -19.81
CA LYS A 436 -19.70 -16.47 -20.53
C LYS A 436 -20.43 -15.12 -20.50
N PRO A 437 -19.72 -13.99 -20.38
CA PRO A 437 -20.33 -12.69 -20.53
C PRO A 437 -20.80 -12.48 -21.97
N LEU A 438 -22.00 -11.93 -22.10
CA LEU A 438 -22.66 -11.63 -23.37
C LEU A 438 -22.60 -10.13 -23.69
N THR A 439 -22.56 -9.28 -22.66
CA THR A 439 -22.50 -7.82 -22.83
C THR A 439 -21.49 -7.20 -21.88
N ARG A 440 -20.95 -6.05 -22.30
CA ARG A 440 -20.24 -5.10 -21.44
C ARG A 440 -21.10 -3.86 -21.29
N ALA A 441 -21.31 -3.39 -20.06
CA ALA A 441 -22.05 -2.17 -19.78
C ALA A 441 -21.23 -1.19 -18.94
N VAL A 442 -21.48 0.10 -19.14
CA VAL A 442 -20.89 1.20 -18.39
C VAL A 442 -22.01 1.96 -17.69
N TRP A 443 -21.88 2.14 -16.38
CA TRP A 443 -22.88 2.73 -15.52
C TRP A 443 -22.30 3.90 -14.74
N ARG A 444 -23.08 4.98 -14.63
CA ARG A 444 -22.71 6.15 -13.85
C ARG A 444 -23.50 6.19 -12.56
N TRP A 445 -22.81 6.48 -11.45
CA TRP A 445 -23.45 6.70 -10.17
C TRP A 445 -24.31 7.97 -10.19
N LYS A 446 -25.49 7.88 -9.56
CA LYS A 446 -26.44 8.97 -9.33
C LYS A 446 -26.94 8.89 -7.89
N PRO A 447 -27.54 9.97 -7.34
CA PRO A 447 -28.02 9.98 -5.96
C PRO A 447 -28.96 8.82 -5.57
N PHE A 448 -29.66 8.22 -6.53
CA PHE A 448 -30.61 7.12 -6.30
C PHE A 448 -30.16 5.76 -6.87
N GLY A 449 -28.92 5.62 -7.33
CA GLY A 449 -28.38 4.37 -7.86
C GLY A 449 -27.53 4.56 -9.11
N PHE A 450 -27.79 3.77 -10.15
CA PHE A 450 -26.99 3.79 -11.39
C PHE A 450 -27.82 4.17 -12.60
N GLU A 451 -27.24 4.99 -13.47
CA GLU A 451 -27.70 5.27 -14.82
C GLU A 451 -26.86 4.46 -15.83
N LEU A 452 -27.51 3.76 -16.75
CA LEU A 452 -26.80 3.06 -17.84
C LEU A 452 -26.34 4.08 -18.87
N LEU A 453 -25.03 4.19 -19.10
CA LEU A 453 -24.48 5.07 -20.13
C LEU A 453 -24.37 4.37 -21.48
N ALA A 454 -23.87 3.14 -21.47
CA ALA A 454 -23.65 2.36 -22.68
C ALA A 454 -23.70 0.86 -22.39
N ARG A 455 -24.14 0.08 -23.38
CA ARG A 455 -24.06 -1.38 -23.37
C ARG A 455 -23.71 -1.88 -24.77
N ALA A 456 -22.72 -2.76 -24.86
CA ALA A 456 -22.28 -3.40 -26.09
C ALA A 456 -22.32 -4.92 -25.96
N LEU A 457 -22.63 -5.60 -27.06
CA LEU A 457 -22.51 -7.06 -27.16
C LEU A 457 -21.02 -7.43 -27.22
N LEU A 458 -20.69 -8.55 -26.59
CA LEU A 458 -19.37 -9.17 -26.67
C LEU A 458 -19.48 -10.31 -27.68
N HIS A 459 -18.69 -10.24 -28.75
CA HIS A 459 -18.60 -11.26 -29.79
C HIS A 459 -17.68 -12.40 -29.39
#